data_AF-A0A851P7S9-F1
#
_entry.id   AF-A0A851P7S9-F1
#
_cell.length_a   1.000
_cell.length_b   1.000
_cell.length_c   1.000
_cell.angle_alpha   90.00
_cell.angle_beta   90.00
_cell.angle_gamma   90.00
#
_symmetry.space_group_name_H-M   'P 1'
#
loop_
_entity.id
_entity.type
_entity.pdbx_description
1 polymer ?
#
loop_
_entity_poly.entity_id
_entity_poly.type
_entity_poly.pdbx_seq_one_letter_code
_entity_poly.pdbx_strand_id
1 'polypeptide(L)'
;ALLSPPCASLCLQGALQALHHSQSAATEHLCDAVIGHFVPPGPAPASGESPLVTALEDAEQGRVLEAALAVAVPQQLRELFQDHFRGRLRGVACHRLANHGLQRLLDHAPSDVVGAVLEELGPALHEPLARGHHGVAVALVAACGRHPELQQGALRWVLQVGRSSCRTLWCHKAPPSSKPR
;
A
#
# COMPACT_ATOMS: atom_id res chain seq x y z
N ALA A 1 -7.29 4.30 -25.84
CA ALA A 1 -7.05 3.87 -24.44
C ALA A 1 -7.56 4.98 -23.51
N LEU A 2 -8.35 4.66 -22.49
CA LEU A 2 -8.95 5.63 -21.55
C LEU A 2 -7.91 6.50 -20.81
N LEU A 3 -6.65 6.07 -20.80
CA LEU A 3 -5.51 6.76 -20.21
C LEU A 3 -4.53 7.34 -21.26
N SER A 4 -4.92 7.41 -22.54
CA SER A 4 -3.98 7.78 -23.62
C SER A 4 -3.42 9.21 -23.57
N PRO A 5 -4.17 10.22 -23.08
CA PRO A 5 -3.57 11.51 -22.78
C PRO A 5 -3.33 11.66 -21.26
N PRO A 6 -2.22 12.27 -20.80
CA PRO A 6 -1.91 12.47 -19.38
C PRO A 6 -3.03 13.19 -18.61
N CYS A 7 -3.79 14.04 -19.29
CA CYS A 7 -4.93 14.74 -18.71
C CYS A 7 -6.08 13.80 -18.34
N ALA A 8 -6.24 12.64 -18.98
CA ALA A 8 -7.31 11.70 -18.66
C ALA A 8 -7.14 11.09 -17.26
N SER A 9 -5.91 10.77 -16.85
CA SER A 9 -5.62 10.31 -15.47
C SER A 9 -6.04 11.35 -14.43
N LEU A 10 -5.68 12.62 -14.65
CA LEU A 10 -6.06 13.72 -13.75
C LEU A 10 -7.58 13.96 -13.74
N CYS A 11 -8.24 13.91 -14.90
CA CYS A 11 -9.69 14.05 -15.00
C CYS A 11 -10.41 12.92 -14.23
N LEU A 12 -9.93 11.68 -14.33
CA LEU A 12 -10.50 10.55 -13.59
C LEU A 12 -10.31 10.68 -12.08
N GLN A 13 -9.12 11.09 -11.64
CA GLN A 13 -8.86 11.36 -10.22
C GLN A 13 -9.79 12.46 -9.70
N GLY A 14 -9.92 13.57 -10.43
CA GLY A 14 -10.83 14.67 -10.08
C GLY A 14 -12.30 14.26 -10.08
N ALA A 15 -12.72 13.44 -11.05
CA ALA A 15 -14.09 12.93 -11.13
C ALA A 15 -14.43 12.02 -9.95
N LEU A 16 -13.57 11.06 -9.60
CA LEU A 16 -13.75 10.18 -8.45
C LEU A 16 -13.89 10.99 -7.15
N GLN A 17 -13.01 11.98 -6.94
CA GLN A 17 -13.05 12.83 -5.75
C GLN A 17 -14.29 13.71 -5.69
N ALA A 18 -14.69 14.35 -6.81
CA ALA A 18 -15.87 15.19 -6.85
C ALA A 18 -17.16 14.40 -6.63
N LEU A 19 -17.27 13.20 -7.21
CA LEU A 19 -18.41 12.31 -7.01
C LEU A 19 -18.47 11.80 -5.57
N HIS A 20 -17.32 11.44 -4.99
CA HIS A 20 -17.24 10.99 -3.60
C HIS A 20 -17.64 12.11 -2.63
N HIS A 21 -17.13 13.33 -2.81
CA HIS A 21 -17.48 14.48 -1.99
C HIS A 21 -18.97 14.87 -2.09
N SER A 22 -19.59 14.65 -3.25
CA SER A 22 -21.02 14.86 -3.43
C SER A 22 -21.88 13.68 -3.00
N GLN A 23 -21.28 12.61 -2.46
CA GLN A 23 -21.96 11.37 -2.05
C GLN A 23 -22.82 10.76 -3.17
N SER A 24 -22.39 10.94 -4.42
CA SER A 24 -23.11 10.44 -5.58
C SER A 24 -23.00 8.92 -5.67
N ALA A 25 -24.12 8.25 -5.96
CA ALA A 25 -24.15 6.81 -6.27
C ALA A 25 -23.30 6.44 -7.50
N ALA A 26 -22.95 7.42 -8.34
CA ALA A 26 -22.05 7.23 -9.48
C ALA A 26 -20.59 7.00 -9.06
N THR A 27 -20.21 7.31 -7.82
CA THR A 27 -18.82 7.11 -7.33
C THR A 27 -18.42 5.65 -7.39
N GLU A 28 -19.29 4.77 -6.90
CA GLU A 28 -19.06 3.32 -6.87
C GLU A 28 -18.95 2.76 -8.28
N HIS A 29 -19.89 3.13 -9.16
CA HIS A 29 -19.88 2.73 -10.57
C HIS A 29 -18.60 3.17 -11.30
N LEU A 30 -18.13 4.42 -11.06
CA LEU A 30 -16.89 4.89 -11.65
C LEU A 30 -15.68 4.17 -11.06
N CYS A 31 -15.67 3.93 -9.75
CA CYS A 31 -14.62 3.17 -9.07
C CYS A 31 -14.51 1.76 -9.65
N ASP A 32 -15.63 1.05 -9.79
CA ASP A 32 -15.69 -0.29 -10.39
C ASP A 32 -15.21 -0.29 -11.84
N ALA A 33 -15.64 0.68 -12.64
CA ALA A 33 -15.20 0.79 -14.02
C ALA A 33 -13.69 1.04 -14.14
N VAL A 34 -13.13 1.84 -13.24
CA VAL A 34 -11.68 2.12 -13.18
C VAL A 34 -10.91 0.88 -12.74
N ILE A 35 -11.34 0.21 -11.67
CA ILE A 35 -10.67 -1.01 -11.17
C ILE A 35 -10.75 -2.13 -12.21
N GLY A 36 -11.94 -2.37 -12.79
CA GLY A 36 -12.16 -3.39 -13.81
C GLY A 36 -11.41 -3.14 -15.11
N HIS A 37 -10.97 -1.90 -15.37
CA HIS A 37 -10.08 -1.61 -16.49
C HIS A 37 -8.68 -2.20 -16.30
N PHE A 38 -8.17 -2.20 -15.06
CA PHE A 38 -6.86 -2.76 -14.71
C PHE A 38 -6.92 -4.25 -14.38
N VAL A 39 -8.08 -4.70 -13.88
CA VAL A 39 -8.34 -6.10 -13.54
C VAL A 39 -9.41 -6.63 -14.49
N PRO A 40 -9.06 -6.95 -15.75
CA PRO A 40 -10.03 -7.45 -16.71
C PRO A 40 -10.63 -8.78 -16.23
N PRO A 41 -11.94 -9.00 -16.40
CA PRO A 41 -12.57 -10.27 -16.07
C PRO A 41 -12.01 -11.38 -16.97
N GLY A 42 -11.30 -12.34 -16.37
CA GLY A 42 -10.64 -13.42 -17.10
C GLY A 42 -9.95 -14.42 -16.17
N PRO A 43 -9.46 -15.55 -16.70
CA PRO A 43 -8.71 -16.51 -15.90
C PRO A 43 -7.48 -15.82 -15.30
N ALA A 44 -7.25 -16.04 -14.00
CA ALA A 44 -6.10 -15.49 -13.30
C ALA A 44 -4.80 -15.78 -14.09
N PRO A 45 -3.91 -14.78 -14.23
CA PRO A 45 -2.70 -14.94 -15.03
C PRO A 45 -1.87 -16.11 -14.50
N ALA A 46 -1.43 -16.98 -15.42
CA ALA A 46 -0.62 -18.16 -15.11
C ALA A 46 0.71 -17.82 -14.39
N SER A 47 1.13 -16.56 -14.48
CA SER A 47 2.38 -16.02 -13.95
C SER A 47 2.37 -15.76 -12.43
N GLY A 48 1.22 -15.84 -11.75
CA GLY A 48 1.11 -15.48 -10.32
C GLY A 48 1.26 -13.97 -10.03
N GLU A 49 1.51 -13.17 -11.07
CA GLU A 49 1.60 -11.71 -11.05
C GLU A 49 0.21 -11.10 -10.96
N SER A 50 0.08 -10.06 -10.14
CA SER A 50 -1.20 -9.36 -9.96
C SER A 50 -1.28 -8.20 -10.94
N PRO A 51 -2.29 -8.14 -11.84
CA PRO A 51 -2.40 -7.06 -12.83
C PRO A 51 -2.62 -5.70 -12.16
N LEU A 52 -3.32 -5.70 -11.01
CA LEU A 52 -3.50 -4.50 -10.20
C LEU A 52 -2.16 -4.00 -9.61
N VAL A 53 -1.31 -4.91 -9.13
CA VAL A 53 0.02 -4.54 -8.63
C VAL A 53 0.88 -4.00 -9.77
N THR A 54 0.87 -4.64 -10.94
CA THR A 54 1.57 -4.14 -12.13
C THR A 54 1.10 -2.74 -12.52
N ALA A 55 -0.20 -2.45 -12.45
CA ALA A 55 -0.72 -1.10 -12.70
C ALA A 55 -0.23 -0.07 -11.66
N LEU A 56 -0.07 -0.47 -10.39
CA LEU A 56 0.51 0.39 -9.35
C LEU A 56 2.01 0.66 -9.54
N GLU A 57 2.69 -0.15 -10.34
CA GLU A 57 4.09 0.06 -10.69
C GLU A 57 4.27 1.10 -11.80
N ASP A 58 3.19 1.50 -12.48
CA ASP A 58 3.18 2.60 -13.44
C ASP A 58 2.80 3.94 -12.78
N ALA A 59 3.45 5.02 -13.22
CA ALA A 59 3.30 6.33 -12.59
C ALA A 59 1.93 6.99 -12.88
N GLU A 60 1.33 6.77 -14.04
CA GLU A 60 0.05 7.38 -14.40
C GLU A 60 -1.13 6.52 -13.94
N GLN A 61 -1.03 5.21 -14.17
CA GLN A 61 -2.03 4.23 -13.76
C GLN A 61 -2.11 4.13 -12.23
N GLY A 62 -0.96 4.10 -11.56
CA GLY A 62 -0.90 4.03 -10.11
C GLY A 62 -1.61 5.20 -9.42
N ARG A 63 -1.55 6.40 -9.99
CA ARG A 63 -2.24 7.59 -9.44
C ARG A 63 -3.75 7.51 -9.57
N VAL A 64 -4.25 6.99 -10.70
CA VAL A 64 -5.69 6.75 -10.89
C VAL A 64 -6.16 5.68 -9.89
N LEU A 65 -5.37 4.61 -9.75
CA LEU A 65 -5.71 3.50 -8.88
C LEU A 65 -5.64 3.89 -7.40
N GLU A 66 -4.72 4.76 -6.99
CA GLU A 66 -4.75 5.41 -5.66
C GLU A 66 -6.07 6.16 -5.45
N ALA A 67 -6.51 6.98 -6.41
CA ALA A 67 -7.78 7.70 -6.26
C ALA A 67 -8.99 6.75 -6.19
N ALA A 68 -8.96 5.64 -6.95
CA ALA A 68 -10.00 4.61 -6.88
C ALA A 68 -10.02 3.92 -5.50
N LEU A 69 -8.85 3.51 -4.98
CA LEU A 69 -8.72 2.91 -3.64
C LEU A 69 -9.22 3.85 -2.53
N ALA A 70 -9.08 5.17 -2.72
CA ALA A 70 -9.53 6.16 -1.75
C ALA A 70 -11.06 6.25 -1.60
N VAL A 71 -11.79 5.85 -2.64
CA VAL A 71 -13.26 5.95 -2.70
C VAL A 71 -13.94 4.59 -2.77
N ALA A 72 -13.17 3.51 -2.86
CA ALA A 72 -13.66 2.14 -2.87
C ALA A 72 -14.38 1.81 -1.56
N VAL A 73 -15.48 1.07 -1.66
CA VAL A 73 -16.23 0.63 -0.49
C VAL A 73 -15.47 -0.49 0.25
N PRO A 74 -15.71 -0.71 1.56
CA PRO A 74 -14.95 -1.68 2.34
C PRO A 74 -14.94 -3.10 1.75
N GLN A 75 -16.04 -3.52 1.11
CA GLN A 75 -16.12 -4.85 0.48
C GLN A 75 -15.18 -4.97 -0.72
N GLN A 76 -15.13 -3.96 -1.60
CA GLN A 76 -14.19 -3.91 -2.72
C GLN A 76 -12.74 -3.96 -2.20
N LEU A 77 -12.41 -3.19 -1.15
CA LEU A 77 -11.06 -3.20 -0.58
C LEU A 77 -10.65 -4.58 -0.04
N ARG A 78 -11.58 -5.36 0.51
CA ARG A 78 -11.31 -6.75 0.92
C ARG A 78 -10.98 -7.63 -0.27
N GLU A 79 -11.81 -7.58 -1.31
CA GLU A 79 -11.63 -8.39 -2.53
C GLU A 79 -10.30 -8.05 -3.21
N LEU A 80 -10.04 -6.75 -3.42
CA LEU A 80 -8.78 -6.27 -3.94
C LEU A 80 -7.59 -6.74 -3.10
N PHE A 81 -7.69 -6.65 -1.77
CA PHE A 81 -6.63 -7.11 -0.89
C PHE A 81 -6.36 -8.61 -1.05
N GLN A 82 -7.40 -9.44 -0.99
CA GLN A 82 -7.27 -10.89 -1.08
C GLN A 82 -6.70 -11.33 -2.42
N ASP A 83 -7.20 -10.76 -3.51
CA ASP A 83 -6.85 -11.22 -4.86
C ASP A 83 -5.49 -10.69 -5.32
N HIS A 84 -5.14 -9.46 -4.92
CA HIS A 84 -4.02 -8.73 -5.52
C HIS A 84 -2.86 -8.41 -4.57
N PHE A 85 -3.12 -8.18 -3.28
CA PHE A 85 -2.07 -7.74 -2.34
C PHE A 85 -1.56 -8.85 -1.43
N ARG A 86 -2.44 -9.75 -0.98
CA ARG A 86 -2.11 -10.80 -0.03
C ARG A 86 -0.98 -11.69 -0.58
N GLY A 87 -0.01 -11.97 0.28
CA GLY A 87 1.21 -12.72 -0.05
C GLY A 87 2.24 -11.93 -0.86
N ARG A 88 2.00 -10.66 -1.17
CA ARG A 88 2.86 -9.80 -2.01
C ARG A 88 3.25 -8.50 -1.34
N LEU A 89 2.83 -8.25 -0.09
CA LEU A 89 2.95 -6.94 0.56
C LEU A 89 4.39 -6.45 0.69
N ARG A 90 5.33 -7.36 0.96
CA ARG A 90 6.76 -7.02 1.03
C ARG A 90 7.26 -6.43 -0.29
N GLY A 91 6.93 -7.05 -1.42
CA GLY A 91 7.30 -6.57 -2.75
C GLY A 91 6.68 -5.21 -3.05
N VAL A 92 5.37 -5.08 -2.84
CA VAL A 92 4.62 -3.83 -3.03
C VAL A 92 5.19 -2.69 -2.17
N ALA A 93 5.43 -2.95 -0.88
CA ALA A 93 5.97 -1.96 0.05
C ALA A 93 7.40 -1.52 -0.31
N CYS A 94 8.21 -2.42 -0.88
CA CYS A 94 9.58 -2.12 -1.31
C CYS A 94 9.68 -1.51 -2.71
N HIS A 95 8.59 -1.44 -3.48
CA HIS A 95 8.60 -0.88 -4.83
C HIS A 95 8.44 0.65 -4.81
N ARG A 96 9.17 1.37 -5.69
CA ARG A 96 9.25 2.84 -5.68
C ARG A 96 7.90 3.54 -5.93
N LEU A 97 7.01 2.92 -6.72
CA LEU A 97 5.71 3.49 -7.08
C LEU A 97 4.57 2.80 -6.31
N ALA A 98 4.44 1.48 -6.45
CA ALA A 98 3.38 0.71 -5.80
C ALA A 98 3.24 0.84 -4.28
N ASN A 99 4.30 1.25 -3.55
CA ASN A 99 4.18 1.53 -2.11
C ASN A 99 3.14 2.62 -1.79
N HIS A 100 2.87 3.55 -2.72
CA HIS A 100 1.85 4.58 -2.55
C HIS A 100 0.44 4.00 -2.62
N GLY A 101 0.20 3.04 -3.52
CA GLY A 101 -1.05 2.29 -3.58
C GLY A 101 -1.34 1.53 -2.28
N LEU A 102 -0.31 0.91 -1.68
CA LEU A 102 -0.47 0.23 -0.39
C LEU A 102 -0.80 1.22 0.75
N GLN A 103 -0.12 2.37 0.81
CA GLN A 103 -0.45 3.42 1.78
C GLN A 103 -1.90 3.88 1.62
N ARG A 104 -2.33 4.08 0.38
CA ARG A 104 -3.70 4.48 0.08
C ARG A 104 -4.73 3.43 0.49
N LEU A 105 -4.46 2.15 0.18
CA LEU A 105 -5.30 1.05 0.66
C LEU A 105 -5.40 1.09 2.19
N LEU A 106 -4.27 1.25 2.90
CA LEU A 106 -4.24 1.33 4.35
C LEU A 106 -4.99 2.53 4.92
N ASP A 107 -5.02 3.67 4.24
CA ASP A 107 -5.75 4.85 4.70
C ASP A 107 -7.26 4.60 4.80
N HIS A 108 -7.80 3.73 3.93
CA HIS A 108 -9.25 3.49 3.79
C HIS A 108 -9.70 2.05 4.15
N ALA A 109 -8.75 1.14 4.38
CA ALA A 109 -9.03 -0.27 4.66
C ALA A 109 -9.84 -0.49 5.95
N PRO A 110 -10.75 -1.48 5.95
CA PRO A 110 -11.41 -1.95 7.16
C PRO A 110 -10.43 -2.74 8.06
N SER A 111 -10.80 -2.90 9.34
CA SER A 111 -9.90 -3.45 10.36
C SER A 111 -9.36 -4.85 10.05
N ASP A 112 -10.16 -5.70 9.41
CA ASP A 112 -9.76 -7.06 9.02
C ASP A 112 -8.63 -7.05 7.98
N VAL A 113 -8.69 -6.13 7.01
CA VAL A 113 -7.62 -5.94 6.02
C VAL A 113 -6.37 -5.35 6.69
N VAL A 114 -6.53 -4.34 7.56
CA VAL A 114 -5.40 -3.74 8.28
C VAL A 114 -4.69 -4.78 9.17
N GLY A 115 -5.44 -5.63 9.86
CA GLY A 115 -4.91 -6.73 10.65
C GLY A 115 -4.10 -7.71 9.81
N ALA A 116 -4.63 -8.13 8.66
CA ALA A 116 -3.92 -9.01 7.74
C ALA A 116 -2.63 -8.37 7.19
N VAL A 117 -2.65 -7.08 6.86
CA VAL A 117 -1.43 -6.34 6.46
C VAL A 117 -0.42 -6.29 7.59
N LEU A 118 -0.86 -6.03 8.83
CA LEU A 118 0.02 -5.98 9.99
C LEU A 118 0.71 -7.32 10.26
N GLU A 119 -0.01 -8.43 10.11
CA GLU A 119 0.51 -9.79 10.28
C GLU A 119 1.54 -10.15 9.21
N GLU A 120 1.24 -9.86 7.94
CA GLU A 120 2.12 -10.22 6.82
C GLU A 120 3.33 -9.27 6.70
N LEU A 121 3.11 -7.95 6.76
CA LEU A 121 4.15 -6.95 6.52
C LEU A 121 4.93 -6.58 7.80
N GLY A 122 4.34 -6.68 8.98
CA GLY A 122 4.98 -6.31 10.26
C GLY A 122 6.39 -6.90 10.44
N PRO A 123 6.59 -8.22 10.28
CA PRO A 123 7.91 -8.85 10.37
C PRO A 123 8.95 -8.32 9.36
N ALA A 124 8.48 -7.92 8.17
CA ALA A 124 9.33 -7.44 7.08
C ALA A 124 9.43 -5.91 6.99
N LEU A 125 8.81 -5.17 7.92
CA LEU A 125 8.68 -3.71 7.84
C LEU A 125 10.02 -2.95 7.83
N HIS A 126 11.08 -3.58 8.32
CA HIS A 126 12.44 -3.04 8.27
C HIS A 126 12.95 -2.81 6.84
N GLU A 127 12.46 -3.58 5.86
CA GLU A 127 12.90 -3.51 4.47
C GLU A 127 12.39 -2.32 3.66
N PRO A 128 11.08 -1.97 3.67
CA PRO A 128 10.62 -0.73 3.06
C PRO A 128 11.24 0.49 3.75
N LEU A 129 11.45 0.45 5.07
CA LEU A 129 12.15 1.53 5.79
C LEU A 129 13.58 1.72 5.32
N ALA A 130 14.35 0.64 5.16
CA ALA A 130 15.72 0.71 4.63
C ALA A 130 15.78 1.26 3.20
N ARG A 131 14.70 1.13 2.42
CA ARG A 131 14.55 1.69 1.07
C ARG A 131 14.02 3.12 1.05
N GLY A 132 13.77 3.72 2.21
CA GLY A 132 13.24 5.08 2.32
C GLY A 132 11.71 5.20 2.22
N HIS A 133 10.99 4.07 2.16
CA HIS A 133 9.53 4.04 2.02
C HIS A 133 8.82 4.12 3.39
N HIS A 134 9.20 5.14 4.17
CA HIS A 134 8.70 5.35 5.53
C HIS A 134 7.19 5.57 5.60
N GLY A 135 6.59 6.10 4.53
CA GLY A 135 5.16 6.32 4.43
C GLY A 135 4.34 5.05 4.65
N VAL A 136 4.85 3.87 4.25
CA VAL A 136 4.18 2.58 4.49
C VAL A 136 4.04 2.29 5.99
N ALA A 137 5.10 2.52 6.77
CA ALA A 137 5.05 2.33 8.22
C ALA A 137 4.12 3.34 8.89
N VAL A 138 4.14 4.59 8.45
CA VAL A 138 3.26 5.65 8.96
C VAL A 138 1.80 5.31 8.68
N ALA A 139 1.46 4.94 7.44
CA ALA A 139 0.11 4.55 7.04
C ALA A 139 -0.38 3.32 7.82
N LEU A 140 0.46 2.30 7.99
CA LEU A 140 0.10 1.09 8.74
C LEU A 140 -0.19 1.40 10.22
N VAL A 141 0.66 2.19 10.87
CA VAL A 141 0.46 2.58 12.27
C VAL A 141 -0.77 3.47 12.41
N ALA A 142 -0.97 4.43 11.50
CA ALA A 142 -2.17 5.27 11.47
C ALA A 142 -3.45 4.43 11.29
N ALA A 143 -3.40 3.43 10.41
CA ALA A 143 -4.51 2.50 10.18
C ALA A 143 -4.83 1.67 11.42
N CYS A 144 -3.81 1.12 12.09
CA CYS A 144 -3.98 0.43 13.36
C CYS A 144 -4.53 1.36 14.46
N GLY A 145 -4.17 2.65 14.44
CA GLY A 145 -4.66 3.65 15.38
C GLY A 145 -6.18 3.81 15.36
N ARG A 146 -6.83 3.58 14.21
CA ARG A 146 -8.30 3.63 14.07
C ARG A 146 -9.02 2.43 14.70
N HIS A 147 -8.28 1.38 15.07
CA HIS A 147 -8.81 0.09 15.48
C HIS A 147 -8.17 -0.37 16.80
N PRO A 148 -8.85 -0.22 17.96
CA PRO A 148 -8.29 -0.51 19.29
C PRO A 148 -7.64 -1.90 19.42
N GLU A 149 -8.19 -2.90 18.76
CA GLU A 149 -7.72 -4.28 18.75
C GLU A 149 -6.36 -4.46 18.07
N LEU A 150 -5.97 -3.56 17.16
CA LEU A 150 -4.71 -3.64 16.39
C LEU A 150 -3.57 -2.83 17.03
N GLN A 151 -3.88 -1.89 17.92
CA GLN A 151 -2.89 -0.95 18.49
C GLN A 151 -1.73 -1.64 19.21
N GLN A 152 -2.01 -2.72 19.94
CA GLN A 152 -0.96 -3.48 20.64
C GLN A 152 0.01 -4.15 19.66
N GLY A 153 -0.50 -4.70 18.56
CA GLY A 153 0.31 -5.30 17.50
C GLY A 153 1.18 -4.25 16.82
N ALA A 154 0.61 -3.09 16.49
CA ALA A 154 1.35 -1.99 15.89
C ALA A 154 2.48 -1.48 16.79
N LEU A 155 2.20 -1.26 18.09
CA LEU A 155 3.22 -0.81 19.04
C LEU A 155 4.37 -1.81 19.17
N ARG A 156 4.06 -3.10 19.23
CA ARG A 156 5.07 -4.17 19.28
C ARG A 156 6.02 -4.08 18.08
N TRP A 157 5.48 -3.94 16.88
CA TRP A 157 6.28 -3.86 15.66
C TRP A 157 7.13 -2.58 15.60
N VAL A 158 6.56 -1.42 15.93
CA VAL A 158 7.31 -0.15 15.98
C VAL A 158 8.51 -0.26 16.94
N LEU A 159 8.30 -0.82 18.14
CA LEU A 159 9.37 -1.01 19.11
C LEU A 159 10.41 -2.03 18.65
N GLN A 160 9.99 -3.12 17.99
CA GLN A 160 10.91 -4.14 17.49
C GLN A 160 11.78 -3.61 16.35
N VAL A 161 11.18 -2.90 15.39
CA VAL A 161 11.90 -2.29 14.27
C VAL A 161 12.88 -1.21 14.76
N GLY A 162 12.46 -0.35 15.67
CA GLY A 162 13.33 0.67 16.27
C GLY A 162 14.55 0.06 16.97
N ARG A 163 14.36 -1.06 17.70
CA ARG A 163 15.45 -1.80 18.35
C ARG A 163 16.42 -2.46 17.36
N SER A 164 15.92 -2.98 16.24
CA SER A 164 16.73 -3.60 15.20
C SER A 164 17.60 -2.56 14.48
N SER A 165 17.02 -1.42 14.10
CA SER A 165 17.76 -0.33 13.45
C SER A 165 18.88 0.25 14.31
N CYS A 166 18.67 0.38 15.63
CA CYS A 166 19.73 0.82 16.54
C CYS A 166 20.92 -0.15 16.62
N ARG A 167 20.71 -1.47 16.42
CA ARG A 167 21.82 -2.44 16.42
C ARG A 167 22.64 -2.38 15.13
N THR A 168 22.00 -2.25 13.97
CA THR A 168 22.71 -2.14 12.68
C THR A 168 23.48 -0.84 12.55
N LEU A 169 22.94 0.27 13.07
CA LEU A 169 23.64 1.57 13.10
C LEU A 169 24.87 1.57 14.03
N TRP A 170 24.90 0.76 15.09
CA TRP A 170 26.05 0.67 16.00
C TRP A 170 27.18 -0.21 15.47
N CYS A 171 26.89 -1.19 14.61
CA CYS A 171 27.90 -2.06 14.00
C CYS A 171 28.74 -1.36 12.92
N HIS A 172 28.25 -0.31 12.26
CA HIS A 172 29.01 0.44 11.26
C HIS A 172 29.87 1.57 11.83
N LYS A 173 29.88 1.77 13.15
CA LYS A 173 30.63 2.87 13.81
C LYS A 173 31.67 2.40 14.83
N ALA A 174 32.20 1.18 14.69
CA ALA A 174 33.39 0.77 15.41
C ALA A 174 34.64 1.34 14.71
N PRO A 175 35.42 2.25 15.33
CA PRO A 175 36.70 2.67 14.77
C PRO A 175 37.69 1.49 14.76
N PRO A 176 38.62 1.42 13.79
CA PRO A 176 39.63 0.36 13.76
C PRO A 176 40.48 0.43 15.03
N SER A 177 40.49 -0.66 15.79
CA SER A 177 41.36 -0.84 16.94
C SER A 177 42.82 -0.69 16.51
N SER A 178 43.48 0.36 16.97
CA SER A 178 44.94 0.49 16.88
C SER A 178 45.58 -0.67 17.66
N LYS A 179 46.42 -1.44 16.97
CA LYS A 179 47.21 -2.52 17.57
C LYS A 179 48.19 -1.93 18.62
N PRO A 180 48.38 -2.57 19.78
CA PRO A 180 49.44 -2.18 20.69
C PRO A 180 50.80 -2.54 20.10
N ARG A 181 51.78 -1.69 20.38
CA ARG A 181 53.15 -1.73 19.88
C ARG A 181 54.00 -2.68 20.73
#